data_AF-A0A2D5R919-F1
#
_entry.id   AF-A0A2D5R919-F1
#
_cell.length_a   1.000
_cell.length_b   1.000
_cell.length_c   1.000
_cell.angle_alpha   90.00
_cell.angle_beta   90.00
_cell.angle_gamma   90.00
#
_symmetry.space_group_name_H-M   'P 1'
#
loop_
_entity.id
_entity.type
_entity.pdbx_description
1 polymer ?
#
loop_
_entity_poly.entity_id
_entity_poly.type
_entity_poly.pdbx_seq_one_letter_code
_entity_poly.pdbx_strand_id
1 'polypeptide(L)'
;MSQPLTLATQANIDLEHSHEVIKRIYRQVFGNRHLMELDINKSLEALFINGDLTVQGFVTALAQSETYKKLFFETNNPYKFVELNFKHLLGRAPHGQAEIQKHVKLMRDEGFESEIASYTYSEEYLTSFGIDQVPYNRGSSTMRGGSTINYTRTNAFEVGYAGYDGAMK
;
A
#
# COMPACT_ATOMS: atom_id res chain seq x y z
N MET A 1 6.64 17.54 0.00
CA MET A 1 5.68 16.92 0.94
C MET A 1 4.37 16.74 0.22
N SER A 2 3.93 15.50 -0.03
CA SER A 2 2.63 15.24 -0.67
C SER A 2 1.54 15.48 0.37
N GLN A 3 0.67 16.46 0.16
CA GLN A 3 -0.49 16.66 1.02
C GLN A 3 -1.41 15.43 0.95
N PRO A 4 -1.95 14.94 2.08
CA PRO A 4 -2.91 13.85 2.07
C PRO A 4 -4.18 14.30 1.33
N LEU A 5 -4.56 13.57 0.30
CA LEU A 5 -5.85 13.74 -0.36
C LEU A 5 -6.86 12.87 0.39
N THR A 6 -7.90 13.47 0.93
CA THR A 6 -8.95 12.79 1.71
C THR A 6 -10.25 12.83 0.93
N LEU A 7 -10.91 11.68 0.76
CA LEU A 7 -12.24 11.60 0.15
C LEU A 7 -13.33 11.71 1.22
N ALA A 8 -13.67 12.92 1.63
CA ALA A 8 -14.62 13.13 2.73
C ALA A 8 -16.10 13.18 2.32
N THR A 9 -16.52 12.63 1.17
CA THR A 9 -17.93 12.80 0.71
C THR A 9 -18.53 11.55 0.06
N GLN A 10 -19.84 11.35 0.27
CA GLN A 10 -20.62 10.22 -0.26
C GLN A 10 -20.87 10.39 -1.77
N ALA A 11 -20.62 9.29 -2.51
CA ALA A 11 -20.42 9.22 -3.95
C ALA A 11 -19.33 10.22 -4.44
N ASN A 12 -18.49 9.75 -5.34
CA ASN A 12 -17.40 10.52 -5.91
C ASN A 12 -17.97 11.60 -6.87
N ILE A 13 -18.53 12.69 -6.31
CA ILE A 13 -19.27 13.74 -7.04
C ILE A 13 -18.38 14.39 -8.10
N ASP A 14 -17.09 14.55 -7.80
CA ASP A 14 -16.10 15.04 -8.75
C ASP A 14 -15.29 13.88 -9.35
N LEU A 15 -15.54 13.61 -10.63
CA LEU A 15 -14.84 12.59 -11.38
C LEU A 15 -13.34 12.93 -11.51
N GLU A 16 -12.98 14.20 -11.67
CA GLU A 16 -11.58 14.61 -11.82
C GLU A 16 -10.78 14.29 -10.56
N HIS A 17 -11.27 14.73 -9.41
CA HIS A 17 -10.69 14.41 -8.11
C HIS A 17 -10.57 12.89 -7.87
N SER A 18 -11.58 12.13 -8.26
CA SER A 18 -11.60 10.68 -8.09
C SER A 18 -10.53 10.00 -8.93
N HIS A 19 -10.33 10.44 -10.17
CA HIS A 19 -9.24 9.98 -11.02
C HIS A 19 -7.85 10.33 -10.45
N GLU A 20 -7.70 11.51 -9.84
CA GLU A 20 -6.45 11.87 -9.15
C GLU A 20 -6.16 10.94 -7.96
N VAL A 21 -7.19 10.62 -7.18
CA VAL A 21 -7.09 9.69 -6.05
C VAL A 21 -6.73 8.30 -6.53
N ILE A 22 -7.42 7.77 -7.55
CA ILE A 22 -7.10 6.48 -8.18
C ILE A 22 -5.62 6.45 -8.60
N LYS A 23 -5.16 7.48 -9.30
CA LYS A 23 -3.76 7.58 -9.76
C LYS A 23 -2.78 7.59 -8.59
N ARG A 24 -3.10 8.26 -7.48
CA ARG A 24 -2.28 8.24 -6.27
C ARG A 24 -2.26 6.87 -5.61
N ILE A 25 -3.40 6.18 -5.55
CA ILE A 25 -3.48 4.82 -4.99
C ILE A 25 -2.64 3.86 -5.81
N TYR A 26 -2.76 3.87 -7.14
CA TYR A 26 -1.91 3.05 -8.01
C TYR A 26 -0.41 3.34 -7.79
N ARG A 27 -0.03 4.62 -7.72
CA ARG A 27 1.37 4.99 -7.44
C ARG A 27 1.85 4.47 -6.09
N GLN A 28 1.02 4.55 -5.06
CA GLN A 28 1.39 4.10 -3.72
C GLN A 28 1.49 2.57 -3.65
N VAL A 29 0.45 1.86 -4.08
CA VAL A 29 0.35 0.40 -3.98
C VAL A 29 1.39 -0.28 -4.86
N PHE A 30 1.65 0.24 -6.06
CA PHE A 30 2.64 -0.35 -6.98
C PHE A 30 4.04 0.28 -6.86
N GLY A 31 4.31 1.06 -5.80
CA GLY A 31 5.65 1.59 -5.55
C GLY A 31 6.20 2.46 -6.69
N ASN A 32 5.35 3.34 -7.25
CA ASN A 32 5.65 4.23 -8.37
C ASN A 32 6.06 3.52 -9.68
N ARG A 33 5.77 2.22 -9.81
CA ARG A 33 6.02 1.48 -11.04
C ARG A 33 5.08 1.93 -12.15
N HIS A 34 5.58 1.92 -13.39
CA HIS A 34 4.75 2.12 -14.56
C HIS A 34 3.92 0.86 -14.86
N LEU A 35 2.59 1.01 -14.90
CA LEU A 35 1.66 -0.04 -15.27
C LEU A 35 1.22 0.17 -16.72
N MET A 36 1.19 -0.92 -17.49
CA MET A 36 0.60 -0.87 -18.83
C MET A 36 -0.94 -0.89 -18.74
N GLU A 37 -1.62 -0.51 -19.82
CA GLU A 37 -3.09 -0.45 -19.81
C GLU A 37 -3.74 -1.80 -19.48
N LEU A 38 -3.11 -2.91 -19.88
CA LEU A 38 -3.58 -4.27 -19.58
C LEU A 38 -3.45 -4.65 -18.09
N ASP A 39 -2.50 -4.04 -17.39
CA ASP A 39 -2.24 -4.31 -15.98
C ASP A 39 -3.22 -3.55 -15.06
N ILE A 40 -3.93 -2.55 -15.61
CA ILE A 40 -4.88 -1.70 -14.89
C ILE A 40 -6.25 -2.40 -14.82
N ASN A 41 -6.71 -2.64 -13.60
CA ASN A 41 -8.03 -3.23 -13.33
C ASN A 41 -9.15 -2.18 -13.40
N LYS A 42 -9.65 -1.92 -14.62
CA LYS A 42 -10.78 -1.01 -14.90
C LYS A 42 -12.04 -1.32 -14.09
N SER A 43 -12.28 -2.60 -13.78
CA SER A 43 -13.43 -3.03 -12.98
C SER A 43 -13.38 -2.50 -11.54
N LEU A 44 -12.19 -2.48 -10.93
CA LEU A 44 -12.02 -1.93 -9.57
C LEU A 44 -12.15 -0.41 -9.57
N GLU A 45 -11.65 0.26 -10.61
CA GLU A 45 -11.81 1.71 -10.78
C GLU A 45 -13.30 2.08 -10.88
N ALA A 46 -14.08 1.33 -11.66
CA ALA A 46 -15.52 1.56 -11.79
C ALA A 46 -16.26 1.40 -10.45
N LEU A 47 -15.96 0.35 -9.67
CA LEU A 47 -16.55 0.15 -8.34
C LEU A 47 -16.21 1.30 -7.39
N PHE A 48 -14.99 1.82 -7.46
CA PHE A 48 -14.57 2.98 -6.66
C PHE A 48 -15.28 4.27 -7.10
N ILE A 49 -15.38 4.53 -8.40
CA ILE A 49 -16.09 5.70 -8.93
C ILE A 49 -17.58 5.67 -8.56
N ASN A 50 -18.20 4.48 -8.59
CA ASN A 50 -19.59 4.30 -8.18
C ASN A 50 -19.81 4.49 -6.66
N GLY A 51 -18.75 4.49 -5.86
CA GLY A 51 -18.82 4.59 -4.40
C GLY A 51 -19.12 3.26 -3.69
N ASP A 52 -19.01 2.13 -4.39
CA ASP A 52 -19.18 0.79 -3.81
C ASP A 52 -17.95 0.36 -3.00
N LEU A 53 -16.79 0.98 -3.26
CA LEU A 53 -15.54 0.74 -2.54
C LEU A 53 -15.04 2.01 -1.87
N THR A 54 -14.63 1.88 -0.60
CA THR A 54 -13.85 2.90 0.11
C THR A 54 -12.40 2.90 -0.35
N VAL A 55 -11.61 3.91 0.04
CA VAL A 55 -10.17 3.94 -0.29
C VAL A 55 -9.46 2.71 0.29
N GLN A 56 -9.74 2.35 1.53
CA GLN A 56 -9.21 1.13 2.16
C GLN A 56 -9.61 -0.14 1.38
N GLY A 57 -10.88 -0.25 0.97
CA GLY A 57 -11.38 -1.38 0.19
C GLY A 57 -10.69 -1.48 -1.17
N PHE A 58 -10.53 -0.36 -1.86
CA PHE A 58 -9.85 -0.29 -3.15
C PHE A 58 -8.35 -0.61 -3.05
N VAL A 59 -7.65 -0.11 -2.02
CA VAL A 59 -6.25 -0.49 -1.74
C VAL A 59 -6.12 -1.99 -1.49
N THR A 60 -7.03 -2.57 -0.70
CA THR A 60 -7.03 -4.01 -0.40
C THR A 60 -7.26 -4.84 -1.67
N ALA A 61 -8.25 -4.47 -2.48
CA ALA A 61 -8.56 -5.16 -3.74
C ALA A 61 -7.41 -5.07 -4.76
N LEU A 62 -6.72 -3.92 -4.84
CA LEU A 62 -5.54 -3.77 -5.69
C LEU A 62 -4.36 -4.62 -5.22
N ALA A 63 -4.11 -4.66 -3.92
CA ALA A 63 -3.05 -5.49 -3.34
C ALA A 63 -3.35 -7.00 -3.46
N GLN A 64 -4.62 -7.38 -3.53
CA GLN A 64 -5.05 -8.76 -3.81
C GLN A 64 -5.10 -9.11 -5.31
N SER A 65 -4.90 -8.13 -6.20
CA SER A 65 -4.99 -8.35 -7.64
C SER A 65 -3.88 -9.27 -8.18
N GLU A 66 -4.18 -9.94 -9.30
CA GLU A 66 -3.21 -10.79 -10.00
C GLU A 66 -1.97 -9.99 -10.46
N THR A 67 -2.16 -8.74 -10.88
CA THR A 67 -1.07 -7.83 -11.23
C THR A 67 -0.10 -7.64 -10.08
N TYR A 68 -0.61 -7.33 -8.88
CA TYR A 68 0.22 -7.14 -7.69
C TYR A 68 0.97 -8.44 -7.32
N LYS A 69 0.28 -9.57 -7.40
CA LYS A 69 0.86 -10.89 -7.14
C LYS A 69 2.02 -11.21 -8.09
N LYS A 70 1.85 -11.04 -9.40
CA LYS A 70 2.92 -11.27 -10.39
C LYS A 70 4.14 -10.38 -10.14
N LEU A 71 3.91 -9.10 -9.87
CA LEU A 71 4.97 -8.11 -9.71
C LEU A 71 5.77 -8.29 -8.41
N PHE A 72 5.09 -8.56 -7.29
CA PHE A 72 5.72 -8.52 -5.98
C PHE A 72 5.83 -9.87 -5.29
N PHE A 73 4.84 -10.75 -5.47
CA PHE A 73 4.84 -12.06 -4.80
C PHE A 73 5.65 -13.10 -5.57
N GLU A 74 5.44 -13.22 -6.89
CA GLU A 74 6.12 -14.25 -7.71
C GLU A 74 7.59 -13.92 -7.98
N THR A 75 7.93 -12.63 -8.04
CA THR A 75 9.28 -12.17 -8.40
C THR A 75 10.23 -12.09 -7.19
N ASN A 76 9.71 -12.02 -5.96
CA ASN A 76 10.52 -11.75 -4.77
C ASN A 76 10.49 -12.90 -3.75
N ASN A 77 11.51 -12.93 -2.88
CA ASN A 77 11.52 -13.78 -1.69
C ASN A 77 10.40 -13.35 -0.70
N PRO A 78 9.73 -14.30 0.00
CA PRO A 78 8.82 -14.02 1.11
C PRO A 78 9.22 -12.87 2.05
N TYR A 79 10.48 -12.77 2.46
CA TYR A 79 10.95 -11.68 3.33
C TYR A 79 10.86 -10.32 2.64
N LYS A 80 11.28 -10.25 1.38
CA LYS A 80 11.26 -9.03 0.58
C LYS A 80 9.83 -8.62 0.23
N PHE A 81 8.96 -9.59 -0.03
CA PHE A 81 7.54 -9.36 -0.26
C PHE A 81 6.88 -8.68 0.94
N VAL A 82 7.11 -9.21 2.15
CA VAL A 82 6.61 -8.60 3.39
C VAL A 82 7.14 -7.17 3.57
N GLU A 83 8.43 -6.93 3.35
CA GLU A 83 9.00 -5.57 3.40
C GLU A 83 8.30 -4.59 2.45
N LEU A 84 8.02 -5.04 1.22
CA LEU A 84 7.30 -4.24 0.22
C LEU A 84 5.85 -3.99 0.66
N ASN A 85 5.16 -4.96 1.23
CA ASN A 85 3.80 -4.78 1.77
C ASN A 85 3.76 -3.71 2.87
N PHE A 86 4.73 -3.72 3.80
CA PHE A 86 4.85 -2.67 4.81
C PHE A 86 5.02 -1.28 4.19
N LYS A 87 5.80 -1.18 3.11
CA LYS A 87 6.00 0.07 2.38
C LYS A 87 4.72 0.52 1.64
N HIS A 88 4.11 -0.36 0.87
CA HIS A 88 2.97 -0.05 0.01
C HIS A 88 1.70 0.22 0.82
N LEU A 89 1.40 -0.60 1.84
CA LEU A 89 0.15 -0.56 2.58
C LEU A 89 0.22 0.29 3.84
N LEU A 90 1.31 0.20 4.61
CA LEU A 90 1.47 0.91 5.88
C LEU A 90 2.37 2.15 5.79
N GLY A 91 3.07 2.36 4.67
CA GLY A 91 3.92 3.53 4.48
C GLY A 91 5.10 3.60 5.44
N ARG A 92 5.59 2.45 5.94
CA ARG A 92 6.73 2.37 6.87
C ARG A 92 7.61 1.16 6.57
N ALA A 93 8.79 1.12 7.18
CA ALA A 93 9.61 -0.08 7.20
C ALA A 93 9.21 -0.99 8.39
N PRO A 94 9.50 -2.31 8.33
CA PRO A 94 9.35 -3.20 9.48
C PRO A 94 10.23 -2.78 10.67
N HIS A 95 9.70 -2.87 11.89
CA HIS A 95 10.40 -2.58 13.14
C HIS A 95 11.41 -3.66 13.51
N GLY A 96 11.29 -4.87 12.97
CA GLY A 96 12.30 -5.90 13.13
C GLY A 96 11.89 -7.26 12.58
N GLN A 97 12.77 -8.23 12.77
CA GLN A 97 12.60 -9.58 12.22
C GLN A 97 11.36 -10.30 12.78
N ALA A 98 10.95 -9.99 14.01
CA ALA A 98 9.77 -10.59 14.63
C ALA A 98 8.48 -10.23 13.89
N GLU A 99 8.31 -8.98 13.43
CA GLU A 99 7.15 -8.59 12.60
C GLU A 99 7.19 -9.33 11.27
N ILE A 100 8.35 -9.37 10.62
CA ILE A 100 8.49 -10.04 9.32
C ILE A 100 8.14 -11.52 9.43
N GLN A 101 8.68 -12.21 10.44
CA GLN A 101 8.38 -13.62 10.68
C GLN A 101 6.90 -13.88 10.98
N LYS A 102 6.22 -12.96 11.68
CA LYS A 102 4.78 -13.07 11.94
C LYS A 102 3.98 -13.08 10.62
N HIS A 103 4.27 -12.15 9.72
CA HIS A 103 3.58 -12.08 8.42
C HIS A 103 3.96 -13.23 7.49
N VAL A 104 5.23 -13.66 7.45
CA VAL A 104 5.63 -14.85 6.68
C VAL A 104 4.93 -16.10 7.17
N LYS A 105 4.77 -16.27 8.50
CA LYS A 105 4.04 -17.40 9.08
C LYS A 105 2.55 -17.33 8.72
N LEU A 106 1.92 -16.17 8.87
CA LEU A 106 0.51 -15.98 8.52
C LEU A 106 0.26 -16.25 7.04
N MET A 107 1.14 -15.79 6.15
CA MET A 107 1.08 -16.08 4.72
C MET A 107 1.10 -17.58 4.41
N ARG A 108 1.92 -18.34 5.15
CA ARG A 108 2.03 -19.79 4.99
C ARG A 108 0.81 -20.52 5.53
N ASP A 109 0.27 -20.08 6.67
CA ASP A 109 -0.77 -20.79 7.39
C ASP A 109 -2.19 -20.43 6.86
N GLU A 110 -2.43 -19.18 6.48
CA GLU A 110 -3.75 -18.63 6.09
C GLU A 110 -3.82 -18.16 4.63
N GLY A 111 -2.70 -18.15 3.91
CA GLY A 111 -2.63 -17.78 2.50
C GLY A 111 -2.37 -16.28 2.23
N PHE A 112 -2.35 -15.94 0.94
CA PHE A 112 -1.98 -14.61 0.44
C PHE A 112 -3.03 -13.54 0.76
N GLU A 113 -4.32 -13.83 0.54
CA GLU A 113 -5.39 -12.85 0.75
C GLU A 113 -5.49 -12.42 2.21
N SER A 114 -5.37 -13.39 3.13
CA SER A 114 -5.35 -13.17 4.58
C SER A 114 -4.14 -12.34 5.01
N GLU A 115 -2.99 -12.53 4.36
CA GLU A 115 -1.80 -11.74 4.65
C GLU A 115 -1.95 -10.27 4.24
N ILE A 116 -2.49 -10.00 3.05
CA ILE A 116 -2.80 -8.63 2.62
C ILE A 116 -3.83 -7.98 3.56
N ALA A 117 -4.90 -8.72 3.90
CA ALA A 117 -5.94 -8.25 4.82
C ALA A 117 -5.37 -7.93 6.22
N SER A 118 -4.34 -8.66 6.67
CA SER A 118 -3.71 -8.42 7.96
C SER A 118 -3.10 -7.02 8.11
N TYR A 119 -2.70 -6.38 7.01
CA TYR A 119 -2.21 -4.99 7.04
C TYR A 119 -3.34 -3.99 6.99
N THR A 120 -4.26 -4.13 6.01
CA THR A 120 -5.27 -3.11 5.74
C THR A 120 -6.35 -3.06 6.81
N TYR A 121 -6.69 -4.19 7.44
CA TYR A 121 -7.65 -4.26 8.55
C TYR A 121 -6.99 -4.17 9.93
N SER A 122 -5.71 -3.77 10.00
CA SER A 122 -5.05 -3.53 11.28
C SER A 122 -5.52 -2.22 11.95
N GLU A 123 -5.53 -2.20 13.28
CA GLU A 123 -5.76 -0.97 14.05
C GLU A 123 -4.73 0.12 13.71
N GLU A 124 -3.50 -0.27 13.35
CA GLU A 124 -2.47 0.67 12.91
C GLU A 124 -2.90 1.39 11.63
N TYR A 125 -3.38 0.66 10.62
CA TYR A 125 -3.84 1.25 9.37
C TYR A 125 -4.98 2.25 9.62
N LEU A 126 -6.00 1.83 10.38
CA LEU A 126 -7.16 2.67 10.71
C LEU A 126 -6.78 3.92 11.51
N THR A 127 -5.87 3.81 12.48
CA THR A 127 -5.42 4.97 13.27
C THR A 127 -4.59 5.94 12.44
N SER A 128 -3.93 5.46 11.39
CA SER A 128 -2.97 6.24 10.59
C SER A 128 -3.62 6.93 9.40
N PHE A 129 -4.51 6.24 8.71
CA PHE A 129 -5.13 6.69 7.46
C PHE A 129 -6.67 6.74 7.57
N GLY A 130 -7.28 5.99 8.49
CA GLY A 130 -8.72 5.80 8.47
C GLY A 130 -9.18 5.02 7.24
N ILE A 131 -10.40 5.29 6.78
CA ILE A 131 -11.07 4.53 5.71
C ILE A 131 -10.92 5.22 4.34
N ASP A 132 -10.83 6.55 4.33
CA ASP A 132 -10.96 7.41 3.13
C ASP A 132 -9.68 8.16 2.74
N GLN A 133 -8.56 7.85 3.39
CA GLN A 133 -7.28 8.47 3.08
C GLN A 133 -6.36 7.49 2.36
N VAL A 134 -5.72 7.98 1.30
CA VAL A 134 -4.71 7.19 0.57
C VAL A 134 -3.49 6.97 1.46
N PRO A 135 -2.97 5.74 1.58
CA PRO A 135 -1.74 5.48 2.30
C PRO A 135 -0.59 6.34 1.76
N TYR A 136 0.27 6.79 2.65
CA TYR A 136 1.42 7.60 2.31
C TYR A 136 2.60 7.23 3.21
N ASN A 137 3.81 7.52 2.76
CA ASN A 137 4.98 7.27 3.59
C ASN A 137 4.94 8.15 4.86
N ARG A 138 4.86 7.48 6.01
CA ARG A 138 4.86 8.05 7.35
C ARG A 138 6.13 7.78 8.14
N GLY A 139 6.98 6.86 7.72
CA GLY A 139 8.20 6.49 8.47
C GLY A 139 9.28 7.59 8.50
N SER A 140 9.14 8.63 7.67
CA SER A 140 9.96 9.85 7.75
C SER A 140 9.53 10.81 8.87
N SER A 141 8.31 10.65 9.40
CA SER A 141 7.77 11.49 10.48
C SER A 141 8.03 10.86 11.84
N THR A 142 8.23 11.69 12.85
CA THR A 142 8.40 11.23 14.23
C THR A 142 7.07 10.74 14.78
N MET A 143 6.99 9.45 15.12
CA MET A 143 5.83 8.86 15.78
C MET A 143 6.09 8.75 17.28
N ARG A 144 5.09 9.08 18.10
CA ARG A 144 5.16 8.92 19.56
C ARG A 144 5.36 7.44 19.91
N GLY A 145 6.43 7.13 20.63
CA GLY A 145 6.79 5.73 20.96
C GLY A 145 7.57 4.99 19.87
N GLY A 146 7.88 5.64 18.75
CA GLY A 146 8.70 5.07 17.68
C GLY A 146 10.20 5.12 17.99
N SER A 147 10.93 4.07 17.60
CA SER A 147 12.40 4.07 17.64
C SER A 147 13.00 4.91 16.52
N THR A 148 14.09 5.63 16.79
CA THR A 148 14.85 6.40 15.80
C THR A 148 15.37 5.52 14.64
N ILE A 149 15.59 4.23 14.89
CA ILE A 149 16.01 3.26 13.86
C ILE A 149 14.96 3.12 12.74
N ASN A 150 13.68 3.38 13.04
CA ASN A 150 12.64 3.31 12.03
C ASN A 150 12.84 4.35 10.93
N TYR A 151 13.30 5.55 11.28
CA TYR A 151 13.57 6.62 10.33
C TYR A 151 14.69 6.22 9.35
N THR A 152 15.79 5.69 9.87
CA THR A 152 16.91 5.28 9.02
C THR A 152 16.53 4.11 8.11
N ARG A 153 15.74 3.16 8.60
CA ARG A 153 15.21 2.06 7.79
C ARG A 153 14.26 2.56 6.71
N THR A 154 13.27 3.38 7.04
CA THR A 154 12.35 3.92 6.04
C THR A 154 13.08 4.68 4.95
N ASN A 155 14.05 5.52 5.30
CA ASN A 155 14.85 6.23 4.30
C ASN A 155 15.67 5.30 3.40
N ALA A 156 16.10 4.14 3.89
CA ALA A 156 16.81 3.16 3.07
C ALA A 156 15.90 2.47 2.04
N PHE A 157 14.59 2.37 2.31
CA PHE A 157 13.59 1.83 1.38
C PHE A 157 13.06 2.89 0.41
N GLU A 158 13.26 4.18 0.68
CA GLU A 158 12.79 5.27 -0.16
C GLU A 158 13.68 5.46 -1.38
N VAL A 159 13.08 5.34 -2.57
CA VAL A 159 13.78 5.40 -3.86
C VAL A 159 13.79 6.83 -4.44
N GLY A 160 13.15 7.78 -3.74
CA GLY A 160 12.94 9.15 -4.21
C GLY A 160 11.77 9.27 -5.22
N TYR A 161 11.42 10.50 -5.59
CA TYR A 161 10.22 10.78 -6.41
C TYR A 161 10.24 10.13 -7.81
N ALA A 162 11.42 10.00 -8.41
CA ALA A 162 11.58 9.38 -9.73
C ALA A 162 11.96 7.89 -9.66
N GLY A 163 12.21 7.36 -8.46
CA GLY A 163 12.51 5.94 -8.27
C GLY A 163 11.23 5.12 -8.18
N TYR A 164 11.34 3.82 -8.45
CA TYR A 164 10.25 2.87 -8.34
C TYR A 164 10.74 1.56 -7.74
N ASP A 165 9.81 0.80 -7.15
CA ASP A 165 10.08 -0.51 -6.57
C ASP A 165 10.11 -1.57 -7.68
N GLY A 166 11.21 -1.55 -8.43
CA GLY A 166 11.56 -2.56 -9.42
C GLY A 166 12.49 -3.61 -8.84
N ALA A 167 12.45 -4.81 -9.42
CA ALA A 167 13.47 -5.83 -9.20
C ALA A 167 14.82 -5.38 -9.80
N MET A 168 15.56 -4.55 -9.08
CA MET A 168 17.01 -4.38 -9.18
C MET A 168 17.51 -4.46 -7.72
N LYS A 169 18.32 -5.41 -7.29
CA LYS A 169 19.39 -6.19 -7.92
C LYS A 169 19.45 -7.58 -7.29
#